data_AF-A0A672ZU40-F1
#
_entry.id   AF-A0A672ZU40-F1
#
_cell.length_a   1.000
_cell.length_b   1.000
_cell.length_c   1.000
_cell.angle_alpha   90.00
_cell.angle_beta   90.00
_cell.angle_gamma   90.00
#
_symmetry.space_group_name_H-M   'P 1'
#
loop_
_entity.id
_entity.type
_entity.pdbx_description
1 polymer ?
#
loop_
_entity_poly.entity_id
_entity_poly.type
_entity_poly.pdbx_seq_one_letter_code
_entity_poly.pdbx_strand_id
1 'polypeptide(L)'
;MNINIRLANQNGDKDWESGSNGTSPAPEYTGPKLFKEPSFKSNKFIIHNALSRCCLAGKVNETQKSKIVEEMEKSPANHFLILFRDSSCQFRGVYTMNPDSQELTRLAGVGPRTISSTQVESIYKYSSDRKQFSAIPSKTMGMSVDAFTIPGHLWQGGGGGGGGSRRASITKKAVTSK
;
A
#
# COMPACT_ATOMS: atom_id res chain seq x y z
N MET A 1 55.75 49.71 10.01
CA MET A 1 56.63 48.88 9.17
C MET A 1 55.84 48.37 7.99
N ASN A 2 56.15 48.91 6.81
CA ASN A 2 55.67 48.41 5.52
C ASN A 2 56.45 47.16 5.15
N ILE A 3 55.80 46.14 4.59
CA ILE A 3 56.31 45.49 3.38
C ILE A 3 55.16 44.85 2.59
N ASN A 4 54.81 45.55 1.50
CA ASN A 4 54.14 45.05 0.32
C ASN A 4 55.10 44.15 -0.47
N ILE A 5 54.60 43.08 -1.10
CA ILE A 5 55.23 42.49 -2.30
C ILE A 5 54.18 42.43 -3.43
N ARG A 6 54.41 43.34 -4.39
CA ARG A 6 53.98 43.39 -5.81
C ARG A 6 54.48 42.12 -6.55
N LEU A 7 53.99 41.61 -7.68
CA LEU A 7 53.19 42.08 -8.82
C LEU A 7 52.99 40.86 -9.75
N ALA A 8 51.89 40.79 -10.49
CA ALA A 8 51.91 40.57 -11.95
C ALA A 8 50.47 40.68 -12.50
N ASN A 9 50.14 41.88 -12.98
CA ASN A 9 49.05 42.08 -13.94
C ASN A 9 49.66 42.72 -15.18
N GLN A 10 49.46 42.08 -16.33
CA GLN A 10 49.47 42.71 -17.65
C GLN A 10 48.54 41.90 -18.56
N ASN A 11 47.40 42.47 -18.93
CA ASN A 11 47.10 42.75 -20.34
C ASN A 11 45.95 43.75 -20.44
N GLY A 12 46.10 44.72 -21.35
CA GLY A 12 45.28 45.92 -21.46
C GLY A 12 43.95 45.80 -22.20
N ASP A 13 43.16 46.83 -21.97
CA ASP A 13 42.29 47.59 -22.88
C ASP A 13 41.22 46.88 -23.72
N LYS A 14 39.95 47.12 -23.37
CA LYS A 14 38.96 47.67 -24.32
C LYS A 14 37.68 48.16 -23.63
N ASP A 15 37.48 49.48 -23.71
CA ASP A 15 36.21 50.19 -23.54
C ASP A 15 35.05 49.53 -24.30
N TRP A 16 33.89 49.44 -23.64
CA TRP A 16 32.61 49.88 -24.19
C TRP A 16 31.58 50.05 -23.05
N GLU A 17 31.10 51.27 -22.84
CA GLU A 17 29.87 51.52 -22.10
C GLU A 17 28.67 51.33 -23.05
N SER A 18 27.72 50.45 -22.71
CA SER A 18 26.31 50.61 -23.13
C SER A 18 25.36 49.55 -22.53
N GLY A 19 24.26 50.02 -21.94
CA GLY A 19 22.95 49.39 -22.14
C GLY A 19 22.46 48.35 -21.13
N SER A 20 21.70 48.84 -20.15
CA SER A 20 20.33 48.41 -19.80
C SER A 20 20.00 46.95 -19.38
N ASN A 21 19.36 46.88 -18.20
CA ASN A 21 18.39 45.90 -17.70
C ASN A 21 18.85 44.45 -17.49
N GLY A 22 19.55 44.20 -16.37
CA GLY A 22 19.71 42.87 -15.80
C GLY A 22 18.52 42.47 -14.91
N THR A 23 17.60 41.66 -15.43
CA THR A 23 16.76 40.79 -14.60
C THR A 23 17.65 39.68 -14.05
N SER A 24 17.90 39.64 -12.73
CA SER A 24 18.63 38.54 -12.11
C SER A 24 17.73 37.29 -12.00
N PRO A 25 18.09 36.13 -12.58
CA PRO A 25 17.44 34.88 -12.24
C PRO A 25 18.02 34.37 -10.91
N ALA A 26 17.14 34.01 -9.98
CA ALA A 26 17.52 33.37 -8.72
C ALA A 26 18.27 32.05 -8.98
N PRO A 27 19.24 31.67 -8.12
CA PRO A 27 19.96 30.40 -8.28
C PRO A 27 18.99 29.23 -8.18
N GLU A 28 18.95 28.44 -9.25
CA GLU A 28 18.12 27.26 -9.41
C GLU A 28 18.52 26.21 -8.36
N TYR A 29 17.58 25.81 -7.50
CA TYR A 29 17.82 24.86 -6.42
C TYR A 29 18.09 23.45 -6.98
N THR A 30 19.37 23.10 -7.14
CA THR A 30 19.84 21.76 -7.52
C THR A 30 19.88 20.81 -6.32
N GLY A 31 18.78 20.72 -5.57
CA GLY A 31 18.66 19.77 -4.46
C GLY A 31 18.79 18.32 -4.95
N PRO A 32 19.40 17.42 -4.16
CA PRO A 32 19.54 16.02 -4.56
C PRO A 32 18.14 15.41 -4.76
N LYS A 33 17.88 14.94 -5.99
CA LYS A 33 16.63 14.24 -6.29
C LYS A 33 16.64 12.92 -5.52
N LEU A 34 15.78 12.85 -4.51
CA LEU A 34 15.60 11.71 -3.62
C LEU A 34 14.87 10.56 -4.35
N PHE A 35 15.38 10.15 -5.51
CA PHE A 35 14.86 8.97 -6.20
C PHE A 35 15.32 7.74 -5.45
N LYS A 36 14.50 7.30 -4.49
CA LYS A 36 14.61 5.94 -3.98
C LYS A 36 13.98 5.04 -5.02
N GLU A 37 14.83 4.25 -5.68
CA GLU A 37 14.38 3.27 -6.65
C GLU A 37 13.26 2.40 -6.05
N PRO A 38 12.15 2.17 -6.77
CA PRO A 38 11.07 1.32 -6.29
C PRO A 38 11.65 -0.04 -5.91
N SER A 39 11.57 -0.41 -4.64
CA SER A 39 12.06 -1.72 -4.22
C SER A 39 11.13 -2.79 -4.79
N PHE A 40 11.62 -3.53 -5.77
CA PHE A 40 10.95 -4.72 -6.32
C PHE A 40 11.05 -5.94 -5.39
N LYS A 41 11.56 -5.76 -4.16
CA LYS A 41 11.70 -6.87 -3.21
C LYS A 41 10.31 -7.31 -2.75
N SER A 42 9.99 -8.58 -2.96
CA SER A 42 8.73 -9.14 -2.50
C SER A 42 8.57 -9.04 -0.98
N ASN A 43 7.36 -8.75 -0.50
CA ASN A 43 7.01 -8.76 0.91
C ASN A 43 6.37 -10.08 1.38
N LYS A 44 6.39 -11.13 0.55
CA LYS A 44 5.75 -12.44 0.84
C LYS A 44 6.09 -12.99 2.24
N PHE A 45 7.37 -12.99 2.61
CA PHE A 45 7.82 -13.47 3.93
C PHE A 45 7.28 -12.64 5.10
N ILE A 46 7.11 -11.33 4.91
CA ILE A 46 6.56 -10.42 5.92
C ILE A 46 5.09 -10.78 6.16
N ILE A 47 4.32 -10.94 5.08
CA ILE A 47 2.90 -11.32 5.16
C ILE A 47 2.74 -12.74 5.74
N HIS A 48 3.57 -13.70 5.35
CA HIS A 48 3.56 -15.04 5.94
C HIS A 48 3.77 -15.00 7.47
N ASN A 49 4.71 -14.18 7.95
CA ASN A 49 4.96 -14.00 9.38
C ASN A 49 3.76 -13.38 10.08
N ALA A 50 3.20 -12.31 9.52
CA ALA A 50 2.02 -11.64 10.08
C ALA A 50 0.82 -12.58 10.19
N LEU A 51 0.55 -13.39 9.17
CA LEU A 51 -0.50 -14.42 9.22
C LEU A 51 -0.25 -15.43 10.33
N SER A 52 0.98 -15.91 10.46
CA SER A 52 1.34 -16.95 11.43
C SER A 52 1.34 -16.47 12.88
N ARG A 53 1.66 -15.19 13.12
CA ARG A 53 1.91 -14.66 14.47
C ARG A 53 0.84 -13.71 14.98
N CYS A 54 0.11 -13.05 14.09
CA CYS A 54 -0.85 -12.01 14.46
C CYS A 54 -2.28 -12.38 13.99
N CYS A 55 -2.45 -12.67 12.70
CA CYS A 55 -3.80 -12.74 12.12
C CYS A 55 -4.49 -14.10 12.27
N LEU A 56 -3.75 -15.20 12.08
CA LEU A 56 -4.28 -16.56 12.03
C LEU A 56 -3.48 -17.48 12.97
N ALA A 57 -3.15 -16.96 14.15
CA ALA A 57 -2.47 -17.72 15.18
C ALA A 57 -3.42 -18.78 15.79
N GLY A 58 -2.81 -19.83 16.36
CA GLY A 58 -3.51 -20.91 17.04
C GLY A 58 -4.02 -22.03 16.13
N LYS A 59 -4.31 -23.18 16.74
CA LYS A 59 -4.68 -24.42 16.04
C LYS A 59 -5.99 -24.31 15.26
N VAL A 60 -6.94 -23.51 15.75
CA VAL A 60 -8.26 -23.32 15.12
C VAL A 60 -8.17 -22.72 13.72
N ASN A 61 -7.14 -21.91 13.46
CA ASN A 61 -6.94 -21.20 12.20
C ASN A 61 -5.91 -21.87 11.28
N GLU A 62 -5.32 -22.99 11.70
CA GLU A 62 -4.18 -23.61 11.00
C GLU A 62 -4.55 -24.03 9.57
N THR A 63 -5.71 -24.67 9.40
CA THR A 63 -6.20 -25.08 8.07
C THR A 63 -6.42 -23.89 7.15
N GLN A 64 -6.97 -22.79 7.67
CA GLN A 64 -7.18 -21.57 6.88
C GLN A 64 -5.85 -20.93 6.48
N LYS A 65 -4.91 -20.82 7.44
CA LYS A 65 -3.56 -20.30 7.21
C LYS A 65 -2.84 -21.09 6.13
N SER A 66 -2.81 -22.42 6.21
CA SER A 66 -2.11 -23.27 5.25
C SER A 66 -2.64 -23.08 3.81
N LYS A 67 -3.97 -22.99 3.64
CA LYS A 67 -4.58 -22.72 2.33
C LYS A 67 -4.17 -21.36 1.77
N ILE A 68 -4.17 -20.32 2.60
CA ILE A 68 -3.78 -18.97 2.16
C ILE A 68 -2.29 -18.93 1.78
N VAL A 69 -1.44 -19.56 2.57
CA VAL A 69 0.01 -19.63 2.27
C VAL A 69 0.26 -20.38 0.97
N GLU A 70 -0.44 -21.49 0.72
CA GLU A 70 -0.33 -22.22 -0.54
C GLU A 70 -0.69 -21.35 -1.76
N GLU A 71 -1.78 -20.57 -1.67
CA GLU A 71 -2.17 -19.64 -2.74
C GLU A 71 -1.17 -18.49 -2.92
N MET A 72 -0.55 -18.02 -1.84
CA MET A 72 0.56 -17.05 -1.92
C MET A 72 1.79 -17.63 -2.62
N GLU A 73 2.08 -18.93 -2.45
CA GLU A 73 3.20 -19.58 -3.12
C GLU A 73 2.97 -19.79 -4.61
N LYS A 74 1.73 -20.09 -5.03
CA LYS A 74 1.35 -20.20 -6.44
C LYS A 74 1.29 -18.84 -7.15
N SER A 75 1.15 -17.75 -6.40
CA SER A 75 1.00 -16.42 -6.96
C SER A 75 2.36 -15.86 -7.45
N PRO A 76 2.44 -15.31 -8.68
CA PRO A 76 3.62 -14.62 -9.17
C PRO A 76 3.75 -13.18 -8.64
N ALA A 77 2.82 -12.73 -7.78
CA ALA A 77 2.82 -11.37 -7.26
C ALA A 77 4.02 -11.11 -6.32
N ASN A 78 4.54 -9.89 -6.37
CA ASN A 78 5.60 -9.45 -5.47
C ASN A 78 5.06 -8.78 -4.21
N HIS A 79 3.89 -8.13 -4.31
CA HIS A 79 3.31 -7.35 -3.21
C HIS A 79 1.97 -7.94 -2.77
N PHE A 80 1.94 -8.43 -1.54
CA PHE A 80 0.78 -8.98 -0.86
C PHE A 80 0.34 -8.04 0.26
N LEU A 81 -0.96 -7.94 0.48
CA LEU A 81 -1.55 -7.10 1.53
C LEU A 81 -2.64 -7.86 2.27
N ILE A 82 -2.77 -7.60 3.57
CA ILE A 82 -3.86 -8.14 4.38
C ILE A 82 -5.02 -7.12 4.41
N LEU A 83 -6.22 -7.58 4.11
CA LEU A 83 -7.44 -6.82 4.35
C LEU A 83 -7.92 -7.03 5.79
N PHE A 84 -8.08 -5.95 6.53
CA PHE A 84 -8.74 -5.92 7.83
C PHE A 84 -10.18 -5.43 7.74
N ARG A 85 -11.00 -5.85 8.72
CA ARG A 85 -12.38 -5.36 8.85
C ARG A 85 -12.44 -3.88 9.24
N ASP A 86 -11.57 -3.49 10.16
CA ASP A 86 -11.47 -2.20 10.83
C ASP A 86 -10.11 -2.09 11.56
N SER A 87 -9.94 -1.07 12.41
CA SER A 87 -8.71 -0.79 13.16
C SER A 87 -8.35 -1.83 14.22
N SER A 88 -9.24 -2.75 14.58
CA SER A 88 -8.95 -3.88 15.48
C SER A 88 -8.08 -4.96 14.83
N CYS A 89 -7.67 -4.77 13.56
CA CYS A 89 -6.85 -5.71 12.81
C CYS A 89 -7.48 -7.09 12.65
N GLN A 90 -8.81 -7.15 12.62
CA GLN A 90 -9.53 -8.39 12.37
C GLN A 90 -9.35 -8.82 10.91
N PHE A 91 -8.66 -9.94 10.71
CA PHE A 91 -8.35 -10.52 9.40
C PHE A 91 -9.59 -10.81 8.56
N ARG A 92 -9.55 -10.49 7.26
CA ARG A 92 -10.61 -10.80 6.30
C ARG A 92 -10.10 -11.51 5.05
N GLY A 93 -8.96 -11.09 4.51
CA GLY A 93 -8.41 -11.72 3.31
C GLY A 93 -7.00 -11.26 2.99
N VAL A 94 -6.42 -11.89 1.97
CA VAL A 94 -5.15 -11.49 1.37
C VAL A 94 -5.42 -11.02 -0.04
N TYR A 95 -4.80 -9.90 -0.40
CA TYR A 95 -4.86 -9.27 -1.70
C TYR A 95 -3.45 -9.20 -2.29
N THR A 96 -3.38 -9.15 -3.62
CA THR A 96 -2.17 -8.79 -4.34
C THR A 96 -2.35 -7.41 -4.95
N MET A 97 -1.27 -6.65 -5.03
CA MET A 97 -1.26 -5.35 -5.71
C MET A 97 -0.25 -5.37 -6.84
N ASN A 98 -0.67 -4.90 -8.01
CA ASN A 98 0.24 -4.56 -9.08
C ASN A 98 0.60 -3.07 -8.98
N PRO A 99 1.89 -2.70 -8.82
CA PRO A 99 2.31 -1.30 -8.71
C PRO A 99 1.95 -0.47 -9.95
N ASP A 100 1.85 -1.10 -11.13
CA ASP A 100 1.59 -0.41 -12.39
C ASP A 100 0.10 -0.06 -12.54
N SER A 101 -0.80 -0.96 -12.16
CA SER A 101 -2.25 -0.74 -12.28
C SER A 101 -2.88 -0.08 -11.05
N GLN A 102 -2.15 0.00 -9.92
CA GLN A 102 -2.65 0.51 -8.63
C GLN A 102 -3.97 -0.12 -8.18
N GLU A 103 -4.18 -1.38 -8.55
CA GLU A 103 -5.39 -2.16 -8.29
C GLU A 103 -5.05 -3.35 -7.39
N LEU A 104 -5.93 -3.60 -6.41
CA LEU A 104 -5.80 -4.69 -5.46
C LEU A 104 -6.77 -5.80 -5.85
N THR A 105 -6.25 -7.00 -6.09
CA THR A 105 -7.06 -8.18 -6.43
C THR A 105 -7.07 -9.17 -5.27
N ARG A 106 -8.25 -9.67 -4.91
CA ARG A 106 -8.40 -10.67 -3.84
C ARG A 106 -7.73 -11.98 -4.26
N LEU A 107 -6.74 -12.40 -3.48
CA LEU A 107 -6.10 -13.70 -3.61
C LEU A 107 -6.87 -14.76 -2.82
N ALA A 108 -7.18 -14.48 -1.54
CA ALA A 108 -7.88 -15.41 -0.65
C ALA A 108 -8.69 -14.67 0.43
N GLY A 109 -9.65 -15.38 1.04
CA GLY A 109 -10.50 -14.85 2.11
C GLY A 109 -11.79 -14.20 1.62
N VAL A 110 -12.33 -13.28 2.42
CA VAL A 110 -13.65 -12.65 2.23
C VAL A 110 -13.49 -11.14 2.03
N GLY A 111 -14.13 -10.61 1.00
CA GLY A 111 -14.10 -9.19 0.62
C GLY A 111 -14.40 -9.00 -0.87
N PRO A 112 -14.47 -7.76 -1.36
CA PRO A 112 -14.66 -7.47 -2.78
C PRO A 112 -13.58 -8.14 -3.64
N ARG A 113 -13.93 -8.57 -4.87
CA ARG A 113 -12.95 -9.23 -5.76
C ARG A 113 -11.79 -8.30 -6.11
N THR A 114 -12.11 -7.03 -6.30
CA THR A 114 -11.15 -6.02 -6.74
C THR A 114 -11.43 -4.70 -6.03
N ILE A 115 -10.37 -3.96 -5.69
CA ILE A 115 -10.41 -2.72 -4.93
C ILE A 115 -9.42 -1.75 -5.55
N SER A 116 -9.86 -0.53 -5.89
CA SER A 116 -8.94 0.52 -6.32
C SER A 116 -8.14 1.05 -5.12
N SER A 117 -6.87 1.40 -5.32
CA SER A 117 -6.05 2.06 -4.29
C SER A 117 -6.73 3.31 -3.69
N THR A 118 -7.53 4.03 -4.47
CA THR A 118 -8.29 5.22 -4.04
C THR A 118 -9.43 4.90 -3.06
N GLN A 119 -9.90 3.65 -3.03
CA GLN A 119 -10.98 3.19 -2.16
C GLN A 119 -10.48 2.71 -0.79
N VAL A 120 -9.17 2.69 -0.57
CA VAL A 120 -8.58 2.30 0.72
C VAL A 120 -8.78 3.40 1.75
N GLU A 121 -9.22 2.99 2.95
CA GLU A 121 -9.52 3.92 4.04
C GLU A 121 -8.31 4.19 4.93
N SER A 122 -7.62 3.13 5.35
CA SER A 122 -6.42 3.20 6.19
C SER A 122 -5.42 2.15 5.76
N ILE A 123 -4.14 2.45 5.95
CA ILE A 123 -3.01 1.59 5.60
C ILE A 123 -2.12 1.34 6.81
N TYR A 124 -1.51 0.16 6.84
CA TYR A 124 -0.74 -0.33 7.96
C TYR A 124 0.54 -0.98 7.48
N LYS A 125 1.56 -0.90 8.33
CA LYS A 125 2.83 -1.62 8.18
C LYS A 125 2.96 -2.66 9.28
N TYR A 126 3.46 -3.84 8.93
CA TYR A 126 3.78 -4.87 9.91
C TYR A 126 5.20 -4.68 10.44
N SER A 127 5.35 -4.75 11.77
CA SER A 127 6.66 -4.85 12.42
C SER A 127 6.86 -6.29 12.89
N SER A 128 7.79 -7.00 12.27
CA SER A 128 8.14 -8.37 12.68
C SER A 128 8.67 -8.45 14.11
N ASP A 129 9.40 -7.41 14.54
CA ASP A 129 10.00 -7.34 15.88
C ASP A 129 8.93 -7.23 16.96
N ARG A 130 7.99 -6.30 16.75
CA ARG A 130 6.87 -6.07 17.67
C ARG A 130 5.67 -7.00 17.43
N LYS A 131 5.69 -7.75 16.33
CA LYS A 131 4.60 -8.64 15.86
C LYS A 131 3.25 -7.93 15.80
N GLN A 132 3.26 -6.66 15.39
CA GLN A 132 2.09 -5.80 15.41
C GLN A 132 2.00 -4.99 14.12
N PHE A 133 0.78 -4.57 13.81
CA PHE A 133 0.52 -3.57 12.79
C PHE A 133 0.54 -2.17 13.40
N SER A 134 1.11 -1.23 12.67
CA SER A 134 1.03 0.21 12.98
C SER A 134 0.41 0.93 11.80
N ALA A 135 -0.57 1.79 12.07
CA ALA A 135 -1.15 2.67 11.06
C ALA A 135 -0.07 3.59 10.49
N ILE A 136 -0.08 3.76 9.18
CA ILE A 136 0.74 4.75 8.49
C ILE A 136 -0.11 6.03 8.38
N PRO A 137 0.39 7.21 8.80
CA PRO A 137 -0.33 8.48 8.70
C PRO A 137 -0.32 9.01 7.26
N SER A 138 -0.82 8.20 6.32
CA SER A 138 -0.94 8.52 4.90
C SER A 138 -2.06 7.66 4.29
N LYS A 139 -2.55 8.07 3.12
CA LYS A 139 -3.44 7.26 2.27
C LYS A 139 -2.74 6.78 0.99
N THR A 140 -1.50 7.18 0.78
CA THR A 140 -0.74 6.83 -0.42
C THR A 140 -0.35 5.36 -0.36
N MET A 141 -0.88 4.59 -1.31
CA MET A 141 -0.52 3.18 -1.46
C MET A 141 0.92 3.06 -1.99
N GLY A 142 1.72 2.20 -1.38
CA GLY A 142 3.10 1.98 -1.80
C GLY A 142 3.70 0.71 -1.23
N MET A 143 4.90 0.35 -1.68
CA MET A 143 5.58 -0.92 -1.39
C MET A 143 5.86 -1.21 0.10
N SER A 144 5.70 -0.21 0.97
CA SER A 144 5.89 -0.37 2.43
C SER A 144 4.61 -0.73 3.19
N VAL A 145 3.47 -0.77 2.51
CA VAL A 145 2.17 -1.11 3.09
C VAL A 145 2.00 -2.63 3.10
N ASP A 146 1.64 -3.17 4.25
CA ASP A 146 1.44 -4.62 4.45
C ASP A 146 -0.03 -4.98 4.69
N ALA A 147 -0.85 -4.01 5.09
CA ALA A 147 -2.28 -4.23 5.31
C ALA A 147 -3.09 -2.95 5.11
N PHE A 148 -4.40 -3.12 4.93
CA PHE A 148 -5.32 -2.02 4.69
C PHE A 148 -6.74 -2.31 5.19
N THR A 149 -7.55 -1.26 5.30
CA THR A 149 -9.01 -1.34 5.51
C THR A 149 -9.75 -0.65 4.39
N ILE A 150 -11.03 -0.98 4.24
CA ILE A 150 -11.94 -0.34 3.29
C ILE A 150 -13.18 0.19 3.97
N PRO A 151 -13.81 1.25 3.42
CA PRO A 151 -15.05 1.80 3.94
C PRO A 151 -16.16 0.76 4.04
N GLY A 152 -17.02 0.93 5.06
CA GLY A 152 -18.14 0.02 5.35
C GLY A 152 -19.06 -0.27 4.16
N HIS A 153 -19.32 0.71 3.30
CA HIS A 153 -20.24 0.55 2.17
C HIS A 153 -19.74 -0.44 1.10
N LEU A 154 -18.41 -0.63 0.96
CA LEU A 154 -17.83 -1.57 -0.01
C LEU A 154 -18.03 -3.03 0.38
N TRP A 155 -18.35 -3.31 1.65
CA TRP A 155 -18.66 -4.66 2.11
C TRP A 155 -20.03 -5.17 1.60
N GLN A 156 -20.95 -4.25 1.30
CA GLN A 156 -22.31 -4.61 0.87
C GLN A 156 -22.42 -4.78 -0.66
N GLY A 157 -21.54 -4.15 -1.44
CA GLY A 157 -21.57 -4.18 -2.91
C GLY A 157 -20.74 -5.28 -3.57
N GLY A 158 -19.95 -6.04 -2.81
CA GLY A 158 -18.99 -7.03 -3.35
C GLY A 158 -19.54 -8.44 -3.60
N GLY A 159 -20.87 -8.61 -3.61
CA GLY A 159 -21.55 -9.90 -3.81
C GLY A 159 -21.68 -10.32 -5.27
N GLY A 160 -20.57 -10.45 -5.99
CA GLY A 160 -20.53 -11.01 -7.34
C GLY A 160 -19.85 -12.38 -7.36
N GLY A 161 -20.60 -13.45 -7.08
CA GLY A 161 -20.23 -14.83 -7.41
C GLY A 161 -19.98 -15.77 -6.22
N GLY A 162 -21.02 -16.53 -5.82
CA GLY A 162 -20.91 -17.66 -4.89
C GLY A 162 -22.25 -18.04 -4.28
N GLY A 163 -22.84 -19.15 -4.75
CA GLY A 163 -24.21 -19.57 -4.48
C GLY A 163 -24.63 -19.64 -3.00
N GLY A 164 -25.84 -19.14 -2.74
CA GLY A 164 -26.58 -19.38 -1.51
C GLY A 164 -28.06 -19.46 -1.87
N SER A 165 -28.55 -20.68 -2.07
CA SER A 165 -29.98 -20.98 -2.21
C SER A 165 -30.79 -20.18 -1.19
N ARG A 166 -31.58 -19.23 -1.68
CA ARG A 166 -32.66 -18.64 -0.89
C ARG A 166 -33.68 -19.75 -0.66
N ARG A 167 -33.54 -20.44 0.47
CA ARG A 167 -34.57 -21.34 1.00
C ARG A 167 -35.80 -20.47 1.28
N ALA A 168 -36.72 -20.44 0.33
CA ALA A 168 -38.05 -19.87 0.53
C ALA A 168 -38.77 -20.73 1.57
N SER A 169 -39.03 -20.16 2.73
CA SER A 169 -39.89 -20.74 3.75
C SER A 169 -41.32 -20.76 3.22
N ILE A 170 -41.74 -21.88 2.63
CA ILE A 170 -43.14 -22.13 2.31
C ILE A 170 -43.85 -22.39 3.63
N THR A 171 -44.50 -21.38 4.20
CA THR A 171 -45.51 -21.57 5.25
C THR A 171 -46.73 -22.23 4.61
N LYS A 172 -46.80 -23.55 4.64
CA LYS A 172 -48.06 -24.29 4.46
C LYS A 172 -48.97 -23.93 5.62
N LYS A 173 -50.02 -23.14 5.38
CA LYS A 173 -51.21 -23.16 6.23
C LYS A 173 -52.06 -24.36 5.79
N ALA A 174 -52.06 -25.41 6.61
CA ALA A 174 -53.01 -26.50 6.55
C ALA A 174 -53.65 -26.63 7.94
N VAL A 175 -54.93 -26.29 8.05
CA VAL A 175 -55.90 -26.76 9.07
C VAL A 175 -57.27 -26.63 8.37
N THR A 176 -57.81 -27.69 7.77
CA THR A 176 -58.66 -28.75 8.36
C THR A 176 -60.04 -28.24 8.81
N SER A 177 -61.06 -28.73 8.10
CA SER A 177 -62.49 -28.60 8.33
C SER A 177 -62.95 -28.84 9.77
N LYS A 178 -64.05 -28.19 10.14
CA LYS A 178 -65.32 -28.85 10.47
C LYS A 178 -66.48 -27.95 10.05
#